data_AF-A0A0C2GL77-F1
#
_entry.id   AF-A0A0C2GL77-F1
#
_cell.length_a   1.000
_cell.length_b   1.000
_cell.length_c   1.000
_cell.angle_alpha   90.00
_cell.angle_beta   90.00
_cell.angle_gamma   90.00
#
_symmetry.space_group_name_H-M   'P 1'
#
loop_
_entity.id
_entity.type
_entity.pdbx_description
1 polymer ?
#
loop_
_entity_poly.entity_id
_entity_poly.type
_entity_poly.pdbx_seq_one_letter_code
_entity_poly.pdbx_strand_id
1 'polypeptide(L)'
;IPKVSDELETLVVRCDSEWENDALRLRADLLAISGSFFQLEFDRINEKLNLLTFEKEKLRDLMRIRLKYLDAARDFITSTDSSIDVTQMATPSDRHPDVENLTKDLCKNLEEKAERLRQLQDQAEMAISDLAISQLLKKFRRQLVGIADENTFDDAARNFESLITDELPTADDPLQFLRIILQLKKLEEIESKAFEEVNELASTDHEKAERDRLAALYASRQEQRKRLTLEYMYSYHDYLNALFHRHEDRAVQLINNRALEELQTFNDGEWKQWKEAVGELESVLDASMRVRFRPEFADLQRKAFSLDSKIARSIASSTKYRRHEEKLALKLAQFEAWLKAMEDDVTMVESMPAGEEQTIRLVQLLSSCMSHQRLVGKLERLNVQNRDHVVQLCQRYYAIMSRLRRHNIEEGSLPLHVRTLVQAAPTQSQVKFLFREQ
;
A
#
# COMPACT_ATOMS: atom_id res chain seq x y z
N ILE A 1 2.00 -21.42 -42.95
CA ILE A 1 1.64 -20.00 -43.17
C ILE A 1 0.55 -19.83 -44.24
N PRO A 2 0.74 -20.07 -45.56
CA PRO A 2 -0.21 -19.60 -46.60
C PRO A 2 -1.67 -20.00 -46.36
N LYS A 3 -1.93 -21.32 -46.23
CA LYS A 3 -3.27 -21.85 -45.95
C LYS A 3 -3.98 -21.21 -44.74
N VAL A 4 -3.22 -20.87 -43.69
CA VAL A 4 -3.78 -20.26 -42.47
C VAL A 4 -4.10 -18.79 -42.71
N SER A 5 -3.30 -18.07 -43.50
CA SER A 5 -3.63 -16.72 -43.96
C SER A 5 -4.92 -16.73 -44.79
N ASP A 6 -5.03 -17.62 -45.78
CA ASP A 6 -6.19 -17.70 -46.67
C ASP A 6 -7.50 -18.02 -45.90
N GLU A 7 -7.43 -18.93 -44.91
CA GLU A 7 -8.54 -19.25 -44.01
C GLU A 7 -8.90 -18.07 -43.08
N LEU A 8 -7.92 -17.35 -42.52
CA LEU A 8 -8.14 -16.17 -41.69
C LEU A 8 -8.73 -15.00 -42.47
N GLU A 9 -8.26 -14.73 -43.69
CA GLU A 9 -8.84 -13.71 -44.59
C GLU A 9 -10.31 -14.03 -44.87
N THR A 10 -10.61 -15.30 -45.20
CA THR A 10 -11.99 -15.76 -45.43
C THR A 10 -12.86 -15.53 -44.18
N LEU A 11 -12.36 -15.83 -42.98
CA LEU A 11 -13.09 -15.60 -41.73
C LEU A 11 -13.30 -14.10 -41.42
N VAL A 12 -12.30 -13.24 -41.66
CA VAL A 12 -12.43 -11.79 -41.50
C VAL A 12 -13.47 -11.22 -42.47
N VAL A 13 -13.44 -11.63 -43.73
CA VAL A 13 -14.45 -11.23 -44.74
C VAL A 13 -15.86 -11.63 -44.30
N ARG A 14 -16.05 -12.83 -43.73
CA ARG A 14 -17.35 -13.27 -43.19
C ARG A 14 -17.78 -12.51 -41.94
N CYS A 15 -16.85 -12.13 -41.07
CA CYS A 15 -17.11 -11.26 -39.91
C CYS A 15 -17.59 -9.86 -40.33
N ASP A 16 -17.00 -9.31 -41.39
CA ASP A 16 -17.29 -7.96 -41.91
C ASP A 16 -18.51 -7.92 -42.85
N SER A 17 -18.96 -9.07 -43.36
CA SER A 17 -20.11 -9.17 -44.28
C SER A 17 -21.26 -9.98 -43.69
N GLU A 18 -21.25 -11.32 -43.84
CA GLU A 18 -22.33 -12.23 -43.41
C GLU A 18 -22.81 -11.93 -41.98
N TRP A 19 -21.89 -11.96 -41.00
CA TRP A 19 -22.27 -11.87 -39.59
C TRP A 19 -22.66 -10.46 -39.15
N GLU A 20 -22.16 -9.42 -39.82
CA GLU A 20 -22.63 -8.05 -39.58
C GLU A 20 -24.02 -7.84 -40.17
N ASN A 21 -24.27 -8.32 -41.39
CA ASN A 21 -25.58 -8.25 -42.02
C ASN A 21 -26.65 -9.04 -41.23
N ASP A 22 -26.30 -10.22 -40.70
CA ASP A 22 -27.19 -11.01 -39.85
C ASP A 22 -27.50 -10.30 -38.52
N ALA A 23 -26.49 -9.68 -37.89
CA ALA A 23 -26.69 -8.90 -36.66
C ALA A 23 -27.55 -7.64 -36.89
N LEU A 24 -27.33 -6.92 -37.99
CA LEU A 24 -28.14 -5.76 -38.39
C LEU A 24 -29.58 -6.16 -38.73
N ARG A 25 -29.77 -7.29 -39.42
CA ARG A 25 -31.09 -7.85 -39.71
C ARG A 25 -31.83 -8.24 -38.44
N LEU A 26 -31.17 -8.95 -37.52
CA LEU A 26 -31.76 -9.33 -36.23
C LEU A 26 -32.13 -8.09 -35.39
N ARG A 27 -31.31 -7.04 -35.39
CA ARG A 27 -31.66 -5.74 -34.77
C ARG A 27 -32.90 -5.12 -35.41
N ALA A 28 -33.00 -5.14 -36.74
CA ALA A 28 -34.18 -4.62 -37.45
C ALA A 28 -35.45 -5.43 -37.13
N ASP A 29 -35.35 -6.76 -37.10
CA ASP A 29 -36.46 -7.66 -36.75
C ASP A 29 -36.92 -7.43 -35.29
N LEU A 30 -35.99 -7.26 -34.34
CA LEU A 30 -36.30 -6.95 -32.94
C LEU A 30 -36.98 -5.58 -32.78
N LEU A 31 -36.51 -4.55 -33.49
CA LEU A 31 -37.14 -3.22 -33.51
C LEU A 31 -38.52 -3.23 -34.17
N ALA A 32 -38.75 -4.06 -35.19
CA ALA A 32 -40.06 -4.19 -35.81
C ALA A 32 -41.14 -4.79 -34.88
N ILE A 33 -40.73 -5.48 -33.80
CA ILE A 33 -41.63 -6.08 -32.80
C ILE A 33 -41.78 -5.17 -31.55
N SER A 34 -41.16 -3.98 -31.52
CA SER A 34 -41.17 -3.07 -30.35
C SER A 34 -42.52 -2.38 -30.14
N GLY A 35 -43.48 -3.13 -29.59
CA GLY A 35 -44.81 -2.69 -29.20
C GLY A 35 -45.61 -3.75 -28.43
N SER A 36 -44.92 -4.73 -27.84
CA SER A 36 -45.54 -5.92 -27.23
C SER A 36 -45.24 -6.08 -25.74
N PHE A 37 -45.99 -6.96 -25.07
CA PHE A 37 -45.99 -7.19 -23.62
C PHE A 37 -44.66 -7.75 -23.04
N PHE A 38 -43.62 -7.91 -23.85
CA PHE A 38 -42.39 -8.66 -23.53
C PHE A 38 -41.12 -7.80 -23.46
N GLN A 39 -41.22 -6.49 -23.19
CA GLN A 39 -40.10 -5.54 -23.22
C GLN A 39 -38.82 -6.05 -22.53
N LEU A 40 -38.94 -6.65 -21.35
CA LEU A 40 -37.79 -7.20 -20.60
C LEU A 40 -37.03 -8.31 -21.33
N GLU A 41 -37.71 -9.17 -22.09
CA GLU A 41 -37.03 -10.19 -22.90
C GLU A 41 -36.42 -9.58 -24.17
N PHE A 42 -37.02 -8.53 -24.75
CA PHE A 42 -36.39 -7.76 -25.84
C PHE A 42 -35.10 -7.07 -25.38
N ASP A 43 -35.14 -6.40 -24.23
CA ASP A 43 -33.97 -5.73 -23.65
C ASP A 43 -32.83 -6.74 -23.39
N ARG A 44 -33.16 -7.91 -22.83
CA ARG A 44 -32.23 -9.02 -22.60
C ARG A 44 -31.65 -9.62 -23.88
N ILE A 45 -32.46 -9.82 -24.92
CA ILE A 45 -31.99 -10.31 -26.22
C ILE A 45 -31.08 -9.28 -26.88
N ASN A 46 -31.43 -7.99 -26.80
CA ASN A 46 -30.64 -6.90 -27.36
C ASN A 46 -29.30 -6.72 -26.62
N GLU A 47 -29.28 -6.82 -25.28
CA GLU A 47 -28.04 -6.85 -24.49
C GLU A 47 -27.14 -8.02 -24.90
N LYS A 48 -27.71 -9.23 -25.04
CA LYS A 48 -26.95 -10.40 -25.49
C LYS A 48 -26.43 -10.25 -26.92
N LEU A 49 -27.21 -9.63 -27.82
CA LEU A 49 -26.78 -9.34 -29.19
C LEU A 49 -25.63 -8.33 -29.21
N ASN A 50 -25.70 -7.27 -28.40
CA ASN A 50 -24.62 -6.28 -28.27
C ASN A 50 -23.32 -6.92 -27.75
N LEU A 51 -23.41 -7.82 -26.76
CA LEU A 51 -22.25 -8.57 -26.26
C LEU A 51 -21.65 -9.47 -27.34
N LEU A 52 -22.47 -10.19 -28.10
CA LEU A 52 -22.00 -11.03 -29.21
C LEU A 52 -21.39 -10.20 -30.36
N THR A 53 -21.94 -9.02 -30.67
CA THR A 53 -21.32 -8.09 -31.64
C THR A 53 -19.94 -7.65 -31.15
N PHE A 54 -19.81 -7.28 -29.88
CA PHE A 54 -18.52 -6.87 -29.28
C PHE A 54 -17.48 -8.00 -29.28
N GLU A 55 -17.88 -9.23 -28.92
CA GLU A 55 -17.00 -10.41 -28.99
C GLU A 55 -16.58 -10.73 -30.43
N LYS A 56 -17.50 -10.61 -31.40
CA LYS A 56 -17.21 -10.75 -32.84
C LYS A 56 -16.19 -9.72 -33.31
N GLU A 57 -16.32 -8.45 -32.93
CA GLU A 57 -15.36 -7.41 -33.29
C GLU A 57 -13.97 -7.66 -32.68
N LYS A 58 -13.91 -8.05 -31.41
CA LYS A 58 -12.64 -8.43 -30.76
C LYS A 58 -11.96 -9.59 -31.48
N LEU A 59 -12.73 -10.63 -31.88
CA LEU A 59 -12.21 -11.76 -32.65
C LEU A 59 -11.73 -11.34 -34.05
N ARG A 60 -12.49 -10.51 -34.77
CA ARG A 60 -12.08 -9.94 -36.07
C ARG A 60 -10.74 -9.21 -35.95
N ASP A 61 -10.60 -8.37 -34.93
CA ASP A 61 -9.40 -7.55 -34.75
C ASP A 61 -8.18 -8.41 -34.39
N LEU A 62 -8.35 -9.45 -33.56
CA LEU A 62 -7.32 -10.47 -33.31
C LEU A 62 -6.94 -11.24 -34.58
N MET A 63 -7.91 -11.63 -35.42
CA MET A 63 -7.63 -12.28 -36.72
C MET A 63 -6.84 -11.36 -37.66
N ARG A 64 -7.16 -10.06 -37.72
CA ARG A 64 -6.42 -9.06 -38.49
C ARG A 64 -4.99 -8.85 -37.98
N ILE A 65 -4.76 -8.93 -36.67
CA ILE A 65 -3.40 -8.89 -36.09
C ILE A 65 -2.63 -10.18 -36.44
N ARG A 66 -3.27 -11.35 -36.33
CA ARG A 66 -2.69 -12.64 -36.74
C ARG A 66 -2.29 -12.66 -38.21
N LEU A 67 -3.09 -12.08 -39.11
CA LEU A 67 -2.72 -11.90 -40.53
C LEU A 67 -1.45 -11.06 -40.67
N LYS A 68 -1.38 -9.88 -40.03
CA LYS A 68 -0.17 -9.03 -40.05
C LYS A 68 1.08 -9.75 -39.54
N TYR A 69 0.93 -10.59 -38.50
CA TYR A 69 2.03 -11.40 -37.98
C TYR A 69 2.46 -12.50 -38.97
N LEU A 70 1.51 -13.18 -39.63
CA LEU A 70 1.80 -14.19 -40.65
C LEU A 70 2.49 -13.58 -41.90
N ASP A 71 2.09 -12.38 -42.31
CA ASP A 71 2.74 -11.65 -43.41
C ASP A 71 4.14 -11.16 -43.03
N ALA A 72 4.31 -10.64 -41.81
CA ALA A 72 5.63 -10.28 -41.28
C ALA A 72 6.55 -11.50 -41.17
N ALA A 73 6.03 -12.66 -40.78
CA ALA A 73 6.77 -13.92 -40.74
C ALA A 73 7.18 -14.36 -42.16
N ARG A 74 6.28 -14.25 -43.15
CA ARG A 74 6.58 -14.54 -44.57
C ARG A 74 7.67 -13.61 -45.12
N ASP A 75 7.57 -12.30 -44.89
CA ASP A 75 8.57 -11.31 -45.30
C ASP A 75 9.93 -11.55 -44.62
N PHE A 76 9.94 -11.84 -43.32
CA PHE A 76 11.16 -12.18 -42.58
C PHE A 76 11.83 -13.45 -43.13
N ILE A 77 11.09 -14.55 -43.31
CA ILE A 77 11.61 -15.81 -43.87
C ILE A 77 12.17 -15.57 -45.29
N THR A 78 11.43 -14.85 -46.14
CA THR A 78 11.86 -14.54 -47.52
C THR A 78 13.12 -13.68 -47.53
N SER A 79 13.27 -12.77 -46.55
CA SER A 79 14.47 -11.96 -46.38
C SER A 79 15.67 -12.80 -45.93
N THR A 80 15.48 -13.75 -45.01
CA THR A 80 16.55 -14.67 -44.54
C THR A 80 16.97 -15.70 -45.57
N ASP A 81 16.06 -16.14 -46.46
CA ASP A 81 16.36 -17.10 -47.53
C ASP A 81 16.76 -16.43 -48.84
N SER A 82 16.66 -15.10 -48.95
CA SER A 82 17.15 -14.37 -50.11
C SER A 82 18.66 -14.54 -50.23
N SER A 83 19.11 -15.21 -51.29
CA SER A 83 20.52 -15.53 -51.54
C SER A 83 21.27 -14.28 -52.02
N ILE A 84 21.40 -13.27 -51.16
CA ILE A 84 22.22 -12.10 -51.39
C ILE A 84 23.67 -12.53 -51.27
N ASP A 85 24.22 -13.06 -52.36
CA ASP A 85 25.62 -13.44 -52.44
C ASP A 85 26.49 -12.20 -52.61
N VAL A 86 26.67 -11.45 -51.51
CA VAL A 86 27.54 -10.27 -51.44
C VAL A 86 28.97 -10.62 -51.88
N THR A 87 29.39 -11.88 -51.75
CA THR A 87 30.72 -12.33 -52.19
C THR A 87 30.86 -12.35 -53.72
N GLN A 88 29.78 -12.49 -54.49
CA GLN A 88 29.80 -12.37 -55.95
C GLN A 88 29.89 -10.93 -56.47
N MET A 89 29.64 -9.92 -55.62
CA MET A 89 29.83 -8.50 -55.99
C MET A 89 31.25 -7.98 -55.71
N ALA A 90 32.10 -8.76 -55.05
CA ALA A 90 33.47 -8.37 -54.70
C ALA A 90 34.49 -9.07 -55.61
N THR A 91 35.02 -8.37 -56.62
CA THR A 91 36.28 -8.78 -57.25
C THR A 91 37.42 -8.71 -56.21
N PRO A 92 38.37 -9.68 -56.15
CA PRO A 92 39.21 -9.88 -54.96
C PRO A 92 40.25 -8.79 -54.62
N SER A 93 40.21 -7.63 -55.27
CA SER A 93 41.21 -6.56 -55.14
C SER A 93 40.73 -5.32 -54.38
N ASP A 94 39.42 -5.15 -54.16
CA ASP A 94 38.85 -3.95 -53.50
C ASP A 94 37.87 -4.33 -52.40
N ARG A 95 38.34 -4.41 -51.14
CA ARG A 95 37.46 -4.35 -49.97
C ARG A 95 37.02 -2.90 -49.75
N HIS A 96 36.06 -2.46 -50.56
CA HIS A 96 35.52 -1.11 -50.50
C HIS A 96 34.66 -0.92 -49.24
N PRO A 97 34.73 0.22 -48.51
CA PRO A 97 33.91 0.46 -47.32
C PRO A 97 32.40 0.37 -47.57
N ASP A 98 31.95 0.54 -48.81
CA ASP A 98 30.55 0.38 -49.21
C ASP A 98 30.03 -1.05 -49.02
N VAL A 99 30.89 -2.08 -49.11
CA VAL A 99 30.50 -3.48 -48.88
C VAL A 99 30.26 -3.74 -47.39
N GLU A 100 31.08 -3.17 -46.51
CA GLU A 100 30.87 -3.27 -45.05
C GLU A 100 29.62 -2.50 -44.61
N ASN A 101 29.39 -1.31 -45.18
CA ASN A 101 28.19 -0.51 -44.91
C ASN A 101 26.92 -1.23 -45.40
N LEU A 102 26.93 -1.74 -46.63
CA LEU A 102 25.83 -2.55 -47.18
C LEU A 102 25.54 -3.78 -46.32
N THR A 103 26.58 -4.46 -45.82
CA THR A 103 26.43 -5.65 -44.97
C THR A 103 25.79 -5.29 -43.62
N LYS A 104 26.20 -4.17 -43.02
CA LYS A 104 25.58 -3.63 -41.78
C LYS A 104 24.13 -3.22 -42.01
N ASP A 105 23.82 -2.55 -43.11
CA ASP A 105 22.46 -2.13 -43.45
C ASP A 105 21.53 -3.33 -43.71
N LEU A 106 22.03 -4.41 -44.34
CA LEU A 106 21.29 -5.66 -44.52
C LEU A 106 21.00 -6.35 -43.19
N CYS A 107 21.98 -6.46 -42.29
CA CYS A 107 21.79 -7.03 -40.96
C CYS A 107 20.78 -6.19 -40.14
N LYS A 108 20.93 -4.87 -40.14
CA LYS A 108 20.04 -3.94 -39.42
C LYS A 108 18.60 -4.02 -39.92
N ASN A 109 18.38 -4.05 -41.24
CA ASN A 109 17.03 -4.25 -41.81
C ASN A 109 16.40 -5.56 -41.34
N LEU A 110 17.19 -6.64 -41.26
CA LEU A 110 16.69 -7.94 -40.83
C LEU A 110 16.38 -7.98 -39.33
N GLU A 111 17.19 -7.30 -38.51
CA GLU A 111 16.96 -7.11 -37.07
C GLU A 111 15.70 -6.27 -36.80
N GLU A 112 15.48 -5.19 -37.55
CA GLU A 112 14.24 -4.39 -37.49
C GLU A 112 13.01 -5.21 -37.86
N LYS A 113 13.11 -6.10 -38.86
CA LYS A 113 12.05 -7.07 -39.20
C LYS A 113 11.81 -8.10 -38.09
N ALA A 114 12.87 -8.63 -37.49
CA ALA A 114 12.78 -9.59 -36.38
C ALA A 114 12.13 -8.99 -35.13
N GLU A 115 12.50 -7.76 -34.77
CA GLU A 115 11.93 -7.05 -33.62
C GLU A 115 10.45 -6.71 -33.87
N ARG A 116 10.11 -6.23 -35.06
CA ARG A 116 8.70 -6.06 -35.47
C ARG A 116 7.92 -7.37 -35.43
N LEU A 117 8.55 -8.49 -35.79
CA LEU A 117 7.92 -9.81 -35.76
C LEU A 117 7.64 -10.27 -34.32
N ARG A 118 8.57 -10.05 -33.38
CA ARG A 118 8.36 -10.30 -31.93
C ARG A 118 7.21 -9.47 -31.37
N GLN A 119 7.17 -8.17 -31.65
CA GLN A 119 6.10 -7.28 -31.19
C GLN A 119 4.72 -7.68 -31.74
N LEU A 120 4.66 -8.20 -32.97
CA LEU A 120 3.43 -8.73 -33.56
C LEU A 120 3.04 -10.10 -33.00
N GLN A 121 4.00 -10.92 -32.53
CA GLN A 121 3.76 -12.23 -31.92
C GLN A 121 2.92 -12.10 -30.64
N ASP A 122 3.32 -11.19 -29.76
CA ASP A 122 2.62 -10.92 -28.50
C ASP A 122 1.20 -10.41 -28.74
N GLN A 123 1.04 -9.47 -29.68
CA GLN A 123 -0.27 -8.91 -30.05
C GLN A 123 -1.18 -9.94 -30.75
N ALA A 124 -0.60 -10.91 -31.45
CA ALA A 124 -1.32 -11.94 -32.18
C ALA A 124 -1.79 -13.11 -31.29
N GLU A 125 -1.31 -13.21 -30.05
CA GLU A 125 -1.53 -14.36 -29.15
C GLU A 125 -1.30 -15.69 -29.90
N MET A 126 -0.19 -15.79 -30.64
CA MET A 126 0.12 -16.92 -31.53
C MET A 126 1.63 -17.08 -31.72
N ALA A 127 2.12 -18.32 -31.75
CA ALA A 127 3.51 -18.64 -32.07
C ALA A 127 3.57 -19.61 -33.27
N ILE A 128 4.63 -19.51 -34.07
CA ILE A 128 4.92 -20.44 -35.17
C ILE A 128 6.01 -21.39 -34.69
N SER A 129 5.65 -22.63 -34.39
CA SER A 129 6.54 -23.62 -33.75
C SER A 129 7.87 -23.85 -34.46
N ASP A 130 7.85 -23.78 -35.80
CA ASP A 130 9.02 -24.06 -36.65
C ASP A 130 9.87 -22.81 -36.95
N LEU A 131 9.50 -21.63 -36.40
CA LEU A 131 10.14 -20.35 -36.70
C LEU A 131 11.05 -19.86 -35.57
N ALA A 132 12.32 -20.29 -35.60
CA ALA A 132 13.35 -19.79 -34.69
C ALA A 132 13.98 -18.48 -35.21
N ILE A 133 13.37 -17.34 -34.88
CA ILE A 133 13.78 -15.99 -35.34
C ILE A 133 15.28 -15.75 -35.13
N SER A 134 15.79 -15.99 -33.92
CA SER A 134 17.19 -15.77 -33.58
C SER A 134 18.15 -16.71 -34.33
N GLN A 135 17.76 -17.97 -34.59
CA GLN A 135 18.56 -18.90 -35.38
C GLN A 135 18.65 -18.47 -36.86
N LEU A 136 17.57 -17.92 -37.42
CA LEU A 136 17.57 -17.39 -38.79
C LEU A 136 18.40 -16.10 -38.92
N LEU A 137 18.30 -15.17 -37.96
CA LEU A 137 19.20 -14.00 -37.87
C LEU A 137 20.67 -14.44 -37.81
N LYS A 138 20.99 -15.41 -36.95
CA LYS A 138 22.34 -15.94 -36.76
C LYS A 138 22.86 -16.64 -38.03
N LYS A 139 22.02 -17.43 -38.72
CA LYS A 139 22.35 -18.04 -40.01
C LYS A 139 22.69 -16.98 -41.06
N PHE A 140 21.88 -15.93 -41.16
CA PHE A 140 22.09 -14.82 -42.10
C PHE A 140 23.36 -14.02 -41.79
N ARG A 141 23.60 -13.64 -40.53
CA ARG A 141 24.85 -12.99 -40.10
C ARG A 141 26.07 -13.86 -40.39
N ARG A 142 26.04 -15.17 -40.07
CA ARG A 142 27.12 -16.12 -40.39
C ARG A 142 27.38 -16.23 -41.90
N GLN A 143 26.36 -16.14 -42.75
CA GLN A 143 26.50 -16.13 -44.21
C GLN A 143 27.13 -14.83 -44.76
N LEU A 144 26.92 -13.69 -44.09
CA LEU A 144 27.37 -12.37 -44.55
C LEU A 144 28.71 -11.89 -43.96
N VAL A 145 28.91 -12.09 -42.66
CA VAL A 145 30.03 -11.51 -41.88
C VAL A 145 31.06 -12.58 -41.48
N GLY A 146 30.66 -13.86 -41.50
CA GLY A 146 31.48 -14.96 -40.98
C GLY A 146 31.36 -15.12 -39.46
N ILE A 147 32.28 -15.90 -38.87
CA ILE A 147 32.18 -16.38 -37.47
C ILE A 147 32.85 -15.43 -36.46
N ALA A 148 33.56 -14.40 -36.93
CA ALA A 148 34.63 -13.74 -36.16
C ALA A 148 34.20 -12.79 -35.02
N ASP A 149 32.90 -12.49 -34.85
CA ASP A 149 32.43 -11.39 -33.98
C ASP A 149 31.11 -11.69 -33.22
N GLU A 150 30.75 -12.97 -33.04
CA GLU A 150 29.58 -13.37 -32.23
C GLU A 150 30.00 -13.98 -30.87
N ASN A 151 29.22 -13.71 -29.81
CA ASN A 151 29.24 -14.52 -28.59
C ASN A 151 29.09 -16.00 -28.99
N THR A 152 30.12 -16.82 -28.77
CA THR A 152 30.05 -18.22 -29.16
C THR A 152 29.10 -18.97 -28.23
N PHE A 153 28.50 -20.06 -28.73
CA PHE A 153 27.72 -20.95 -27.85
C PHE A 153 28.58 -21.41 -26.66
N ASP A 154 29.86 -21.70 -26.89
CA ASP A 154 30.80 -22.15 -25.86
C ASP A 154 31.09 -21.08 -24.79
N ASP A 155 31.06 -19.79 -25.13
CA ASP A 155 31.20 -18.70 -24.16
C ASP A 155 29.93 -18.53 -23.32
N ALA A 156 28.75 -18.52 -23.95
CA ALA A 156 27.47 -18.44 -23.26
C ALA A 156 27.22 -19.66 -22.37
N ALA A 157 27.54 -20.87 -22.85
CA ALA A 157 27.44 -22.12 -22.10
C ALA A 157 28.35 -22.10 -20.87
N ARG A 158 29.62 -21.68 -21.00
CA ARG A 158 30.55 -21.54 -19.87
C ARG A 158 30.09 -20.50 -18.85
N ASN A 159 29.59 -19.35 -19.31
CA ASN A 159 29.05 -18.31 -18.44
C ASN A 159 27.84 -18.84 -17.65
N PHE A 160 26.91 -19.51 -18.33
CA PHE A 160 25.74 -20.10 -17.70
C PHE A 160 26.08 -21.25 -16.74
N GLU A 161 26.98 -22.16 -17.12
CA GLU A 161 27.44 -23.25 -16.25
C GLU A 161 28.08 -22.70 -14.97
N SER A 162 28.88 -21.62 -15.06
CA SER A 162 29.42 -20.92 -13.89
C SER A 162 28.32 -20.40 -12.96
N LEU A 163 27.30 -19.71 -13.51
CA LEU A 163 26.21 -19.12 -12.71
C LEU A 163 25.37 -20.17 -11.96
N ILE A 164 25.11 -21.34 -12.56
CA ILE A 164 24.31 -22.40 -11.93
C ILE A 164 25.11 -23.31 -11.00
N THR A 165 26.45 -23.32 -11.11
CA THR A 165 27.35 -24.09 -10.23
C THR A 165 27.81 -23.30 -9.00
N ASP A 166 27.84 -21.97 -9.05
CA ASP A 166 28.09 -21.11 -7.89
C ASP A 166 27.12 -21.42 -6.73
N GLU A 167 27.58 -21.39 -5.48
CA GLU A 167 26.72 -21.70 -4.33
C GLU A 167 25.57 -20.67 -4.16
N LEU A 168 24.37 -21.16 -3.82
CA LEU A 168 23.26 -20.26 -3.47
C LEU A 168 23.53 -19.57 -2.12
N PRO A 169 23.17 -18.28 -1.99
CA PRO A 169 23.41 -17.53 -0.76
C PRO A 169 22.58 -18.10 0.39
N THR A 170 23.22 -18.26 1.55
CA THR A 170 22.62 -18.74 2.80
C THR A 170 22.90 -17.77 3.95
N ALA A 171 22.04 -17.82 4.96
CA ALA A 171 22.23 -17.12 6.24
C ALA A 171 21.50 -17.87 7.36
N ASP A 172 22.03 -17.81 8.58
CA ASP A 172 21.38 -18.33 9.80
C ASP A 172 20.64 -17.24 10.59
N ASP A 173 20.93 -15.96 10.30
CA ASP A 173 20.38 -14.79 10.99
C ASP A 173 19.04 -14.35 10.37
N PRO A 174 17.93 -14.35 11.14
CA PRO A 174 16.62 -13.93 10.63
C PRO A 174 16.58 -12.51 10.08
N LEU A 175 17.44 -11.60 10.56
CA LEU A 175 17.52 -10.23 10.03
C LEU A 175 18.03 -10.18 8.58
N GLN A 176 18.64 -11.26 8.09
CA GLN A 176 19.18 -11.37 6.74
C GLN A 176 18.24 -12.09 5.78
N PHE A 177 17.24 -12.84 6.27
CA PHE A 177 16.37 -13.70 5.44
C PHE A 177 15.69 -12.94 4.29
N LEU A 178 15.13 -11.75 4.55
CA LEU A 178 14.52 -10.92 3.50
C LEU A 178 15.52 -10.54 2.40
N ARG A 179 16.76 -10.18 2.78
CA ARG A 179 17.85 -9.87 1.84
C ARG A 179 18.25 -11.10 1.03
N ILE A 180 18.34 -12.27 1.66
CA ILE A 180 18.65 -13.53 0.98
C ILE A 180 17.55 -13.86 -0.03
N ILE A 181 16.26 -13.75 0.33
CA ILE A 181 15.14 -14.00 -0.59
C ILE A 181 15.22 -13.06 -1.81
N LEU A 182 15.47 -11.77 -1.61
CA LEU A 182 15.66 -10.81 -2.69
C LEU A 182 16.86 -11.16 -3.58
N GLN A 183 17.96 -11.64 -3.00
CA GLN A 183 19.14 -12.09 -3.74
C GLN A 183 18.86 -13.37 -4.55
N LEU A 184 18.11 -14.33 -4.00
CA LEU A 184 17.68 -15.53 -4.71
C LEU A 184 16.79 -15.18 -5.92
N LYS A 185 15.85 -14.23 -5.78
CA LYS A 185 15.04 -13.72 -6.90
C LYS A 185 15.89 -13.00 -7.96
N LYS A 186 16.89 -12.22 -7.55
CA LYS A 186 17.81 -11.60 -8.51
C LYS A 186 18.65 -12.63 -9.28
N LEU A 187 19.10 -13.71 -8.62
CA LEU A 187 19.81 -14.81 -9.27
C LEU A 187 18.90 -15.54 -10.26
N GLU A 188 17.62 -15.74 -9.94
CA GLU A 188 16.63 -16.31 -10.87
C GLU A 188 16.52 -15.51 -12.18
N GLU A 189 16.46 -14.18 -12.12
CA GLU A 189 16.41 -13.32 -13.30
C GLU A 189 17.70 -13.38 -14.13
N ILE A 190 18.86 -13.48 -13.48
CA ILE A 190 20.17 -13.53 -14.15
C ILE A 190 20.37 -14.91 -14.81
N GLU A 191 20.14 -15.99 -14.07
CA GLU A 191 20.24 -17.37 -14.57
C GLU A 191 19.25 -17.61 -15.72
N SER A 192 18.00 -17.11 -15.63
CA SER A 192 17.01 -17.27 -16.70
C SER A 192 17.45 -16.62 -18.00
N LYS A 193 17.96 -15.38 -17.96
CA LYS A 193 18.45 -14.66 -19.16
C LYS A 193 19.67 -15.33 -19.78
N ALA A 194 20.59 -15.84 -18.95
CA ALA A 194 21.74 -16.59 -19.43
C ALA A 194 21.32 -17.93 -20.07
N PHE A 195 20.30 -18.61 -19.53
CA PHE A 195 19.74 -19.82 -20.14
C PHE A 195 19.03 -19.52 -21.48
N GLU A 196 18.30 -18.40 -21.57
CA GLU A 196 17.69 -17.93 -22.82
C GLU A 196 18.76 -17.70 -23.90
N GLU A 197 19.89 -17.05 -23.58
CA GLU A 197 21.02 -16.87 -24.50
C GLU A 197 21.59 -18.22 -24.98
N VAL A 198 21.85 -19.16 -24.07
CA VAL A 198 22.34 -20.52 -24.43
C VAL A 198 21.34 -21.26 -25.33
N ASN A 199 20.04 -21.13 -25.05
CA ASN A 199 18.97 -21.76 -25.82
C ASN A 199 18.80 -21.13 -27.22
N GLU A 200 18.98 -19.82 -27.37
CA GLU A 200 18.97 -19.14 -28.68
C GLU A 200 20.23 -19.43 -29.51
N LEU A 201 21.40 -19.58 -28.88
CA LEU A 201 22.67 -19.76 -29.57
C LEU A 201 22.88 -21.20 -30.08
N ALA A 202 22.25 -22.20 -29.47
CA ALA A 202 22.38 -23.62 -29.82
C ALA A 202 21.82 -23.93 -31.23
N SER A 203 22.67 -24.41 -32.13
CA SER A 203 22.36 -24.62 -33.55
C SER A 203 22.66 -26.03 -34.07
N THR A 204 23.83 -26.59 -33.72
CA THR A 204 24.25 -27.94 -34.09
C THR A 204 23.72 -28.99 -33.11
N ASP A 205 23.72 -30.26 -33.48
CA ASP A 205 23.24 -31.32 -32.59
C ASP A 205 24.15 -31.54 -31.37
N HIS A 206 25.44 -31.16 -31.46
CA HIS A 206 26.34 -31.14 -30.32
C HIS A 206 26.00 -29.99 -29.34
N GLU A 207 25.81 -28.77 -29.85
CA GLU A 207 25.39 -27.61 -29.05
C GLU A 207 24.02 -27.87 -28.38
N LYS A 208 23.08 -28.52 -29.07
CA LYS A 208 21.78 -28.92 -28.50
C LYS A 208 21.94 -29.95 -27.37
N ALA A 209 22.80 -30.95 -27.54
CA ALA A 209 23.04 -31.95 -26.50
C ALA A 209 23.64 -31.33 -25.22
N GLU A 210 24.57 -30.38 -25.37
CA GLU A 210 25.14 -29.67 -24.21
C GLU A 210 24.13 -28.70 -23.59
N ARG A 211 23.31 -28.00 -24.40
CA ARG A 211 22.15 -27.23 -23.91
C ARG A 211 21.20 -28.10 -23.09
N ASP A 212 20.89 -29.31 -23.54
CA ASP A 212 19.96 -30.22 -22.85
C ASP A 212 20.55 -30.71 -21.51
N ARG A 213 21.86 -30.95 -21.44
CA ARG A 213 22.59 -31.18 -20.18
C ARG A 213 22.49 -29.96 -19.24
N LEU A 214 22.76 -28.76 -19.75
CA LEU A 214 22.67 -27.51 -18.97
C LEU A 214 21.24 -27.23 -18.49
N ALA A 215 20.22 -27.56 -19.30
CA ALA A 215 18.81 -27.46 -18.92
C ALA A 215 18.45 -28.41 -17.76
N ALA A 216 19.01 -29.62 -17.72
CA ALA A 216 18.82 -30.55 -16.60
C ALA A 216 19.48 -30.06 -15.30
N LEU A 217 20.69 -29.49 -15.38
CA LEU A 217 21.33 -28.81 -14.24
C LEU A 217 20.50 -27.61 -13.79
N TYR A 218 19.99 -26.81 -14.72
CA TYR A 218 19.17 -25.65 -14.41
C TYR A 218 17.84 -26.01 -13.73
N ALA A 219 17.18 -27.09 -14.15
CA ALA A 219 15.96 -27.57 -13.48
C ALA A 219 16.23 -27.97 -12.02
N SER A 220 17.37 -28.61 -11.74
CA SER A 220 17.81 -28.91 -10.36
C SER A 220 18.08 -27.64 -9.56
N ARG A 221 18.76 -26.66 -10.18
CA ARG A 221 19.07 -25.35 -9.61
C ARG A 221 17.81 -24.55 -9.25
N GLN A 222 16.81 -24.54 -10.14
CA GLN A 222 15.51 -23.91 -9.92
C GLN A 222 14.79 -24.50 -8.70
N GLU A 223 14.72 -25.83 -8.58
CA GLU A 223 14.04 -26.46 -7.43
C GLU A 223 14.81 -26.24 -6.12
N GLN A 224 16.15 -26.26 -6.14
CA GLN A 224 16.97 -25.90 -4.97
C GLN A 224 16.72 -24.46 -4.50
N ARG A 225 16.74 -23.49 -5.43
CA ARG A 225 16.44 -22.08 -5.13
C ARG A 225 15.02 -21.90 -4.58
N LYS A 226 14.04 -22.53 -5.22
CA LYS A 226 12.62 -22.47 -4.83
C LYS A 226 12.41 -23.04 -3.43
N ARG A 227 13.07 -24.16 -3.10
CA ARG A 227 13.08 -24.72 -1.75
C ARG A 227 13.68 -23.76 -0.73
N LEU A 228 14.88 -23.21 -0.99
CA LEU A 228 15.53 -22.24 -0.09
C LEU A 228 14.70 -20.98 0.11
N THR A 229 14.08 -20.46 -0.96
CA THR A 229 13.19 -19.29 -0.91
C THR A 229 11.98 -19.53 -0.02
N LEU A 230 11.38 -20.73 -0.11
CA LEU A 230 10.29 -21.15 0.76
C LEU A 230 10.74 -21.31 2.21
N GLU A 231 11.90 -21.93 2.44
CA GLU A 231 12.48 -22.15 3.76
C GLU A 231 12.71 -20.82 4.48
N TYR A 232 13.39 -19.86 3.83
CA TYR A 232 13.59 -18.51 4.39
C TYR A 232 12.28 -17.74 4.58
N MET A 233 11.29 -17.89 3.70
CA MET A 233 9.97 -17.26 3.86
C MET A 233 9.24 -17.77 5.11
N TYR A 234 9.20 -19.09 5.34
CA TYR A 234 8.61 -19.65 6.56
C TYR A 234 9.41 -19.27 7.80
N SER A 235 10.75 -19.38 7.77
CA SER A 235 11.59 -19.03 8.92
C SER A 235 11.52 -17.54 9.29
N TYR A 236 11.36 -16.64 8.31
CA TYR A 236 11.17 -15.21 8.58
C TYR A 236 9.76 -14.89 9.09
N HIS A 237 8.73 -15.59 8.59
CA HIS A 237 7.37 -15.52 9.16
C HIS A 237 7.36 -15.96 10.62
N ASP A 238 7.96 -17.11 10.95
CA ASP A 238 8.07 -17.61 12.32
C ASP A 238 8.86 -16.66 13.23
N TYR A 239 9.93 -16.05 12.72
CA TYR A 239 10.67 -14.99 13.42
C TYR A 239 9.80 -13.77 13.72
N LEU A 240 9.10 -13.23 12.72
CA LEU A 240 8.19 -12.08 12.89
C LEU A 240 7.04 -12.43 13.85
N ASN A 241 6.55 -13.66 13.83
CA ASN A 241 5.52 -14.16 14.73
C ASN A 241 6.02 -14.27 16.19
N ALA A 242 7.23 -14.79 16.41
CA ALA A 242 7.87 -14.81 17.72
C ALA A 242 8.17 -13.39 18.25
N LEU A 243 8.56 -12.48 17.36
CA LEU A 243 8.80 -11.07 17.67
C LEU A 243 7.50 -10.33 18.02
N PHE A 244 6.38 -10.64 17.33
CA PHE A 244 5.05 -10.14 17.69
C PHE A 244 4.68 -10.47 19.14
N HIS A 245 4.89 -11.71 19.60
CA HIS A 245 4.55 -12.10 20.97
C HIS A 245 5.32 -11.28 22.01
N ARG A 246 6.62 -11.03 21.79
CA ARG A 246 7.43 -10.15 22.65
C ARG A 246 6.91 -8.70 22.65
N HIS A 247 6.49 -8.21 21.49
CA HIS A 247 5.91 -6.87 21.33
C HIS A 247 4.53 -6.74 21.98
N GLU A 248 3.67 -7.78 21.90
CA GLU A 248 2.37 -7.83 22.56
C GLU A 248 2.53 -7.81 24.10
N ASP A 249 3.41 -8.67 24.64
CA ASP A 249 3.68 -8.70 26.08
C ASP A 249 4.19 -7.35 26.60
N ARG A 250 5.16 -6.73 25.90
CA ARG A 250 5.68 -5.41 26.24
C ARG A 250 4.61 -4.33 26.20
N ALA A 251 3.80 -4.29 25.14
CA ALA A 251 2.70 -3.34 25.02
C ALA A 251 1.67 -3.51 26.15
N VAL A 252 1.31 -4.75 26.50
CA VAL A 252 0.40 -5.05 27.62
C VAL A 252 0.98 -4.59 28.96
N GLN A 253 2.27 -4.80 29.21
CA GLN A 253 2.95 -4.28 30.41
C GLN A 253 2.90 -2.75 30.49
N LEU A 254 3.26 -2.06 29.40
CA LEU A 254 3.22 -0.59 29.33
C LEU A 254 1.81 -0.01 29.53
N ILE A 255 0.79 -0.67 28.97
CA ILE A 255 -0.63 -0.33 29.16
C ILE A 255 -1.04 -0.51 30.63
N ASN A 256 -0.71 -1.65 31.25
CA ASN A 256 -1.07 -1.95 32.63
C ASN A 256 -0.39 -0.97 33.62
N ASN A 257 0.87 -0.63 33.35
CA ASN A 257 1.66 0.33 34.15
C ASN A 257 1.28 1.80 33.88
N ARG A 258 0.39 2.07 32.90
CA ARG A 258 0.00 3.42 32.45
C ARG A 258 1.17 4.29 31.96
N ALA A 259 2.24 3.67 31.47
CA ALA A 259 3.45 4.33 30.98
C ALA A 259 3.21 4.93 29.59
N LEU A 260 2.49 6.06 29.51
CA LEU A 260 2.02 6.66 28.25
C LEU A 260 3.17 7.04 27.30
N GLU A 261 4.21 7.68 27.79
CA GLU A 261 5.32 8.18 26.97
C GLU A 261 6.17 7.03 26.41
N GLU A 262 6.43 6.01 27.23
CA GLU A 262 7.08 4.75 26.80
C GLU A 262 6.22 3.99 25.78
N LEU A 263 4.90 3.94 25.98
CA LEU A 263 3.96 3.31 25.03
C LEU A 263 3.92 4.02 23.68
N GLN A 264 4.03 5.35 23.66
CA GLN A 264 4.15 6.13 22.42
C GLN A 264 5.51 5.88 21.73
N THR A 265 6.61 5.92 22.48
CA THR A 265 7.95 5.61 21.95
C THR A 265 8.02 4.18 21.37
N PHE A 266 7.41 3.21 22.04
CA PHE A 266 7.28 1.84 21.54
C PHE A 266 6.43 1.75 20.25
N ASN A 267 5.29 2.46 20.21
CA ASN A 267 4.40 2.49 19.05
C ASN A 267 5.08 3.06 17.79
N ASP A 268 5.83 4.14 17.96
CA ASP A 268 6.43 4.89 16.84
C ASP A 268 7.81 4.32 16.41
N GLY A 269 8.43 3.50 17.28
CA GLY A 269 9.69 2.78 17.03
C GLY A 269 9.47 1.30 16.71
N GLU A 270 9.73 0.42 17.68
CA GLU A 270 9.74 -1.05 17.53
C GLU A 270 8.48 -1.60 16.85
N TRP A 271 7.30 -1.14 17.28
CA TRP A 271 6.04 -1.65 16.73
C TRP A 271 5.81 -1.22 15.27
N LYS A 272 6.26 -0.02 14.92
CA LYS A 272 6.24 0.47 13.54
C LYS A 272 7.19 -0.35 12.65
N GLN A 273 8.42 -0.58 13.12
CA GLN A 273 9.43 -1.40 12.41
C GLN A 273 8.93 -2.83 12.15
N TRP A 274 8.26 -3.44 13.14
CA TRP A 274 7.66 -4.76 12.94
C TRP A 274 6.59 -4.77 11.83
N LYS A 275 5.71 -3.75 11.79
CA LYS A 275 4.70 -3.62 10.73
C LYS A 275 5.33 -3.37 9.35
N GLU A 276 6.40 -2.59 9.28
CA GLU A 276 7.17 -2.36 8.06
C GLU A 276 7.79 -3.66 7.55
N ALA A 277 8.44 -4.46 8.42
CA ALA A 277 9.03 -5.75 8.06
C ALA A 277 7.99 -6.79 7.56
N VAL A 278 6.77 -6.80 8.12
CA VAL A 278 5.66 -7.64 7.60
C VAL A 278 5.25 -7.19 6.20
N GLY A 279 5.13 -5.87 5.97
CA GLY A 279 4.78 -5.32 4.66
C GLY A 279 5.86 -5.54 3.59
N GLU A 280 7.14 -5.45 3.97
CA GLU A 280 8.25 -5.79 3.10
C GLU A 280 8.20 -7.26 2.68
N LEU A 281 7.97 -8.19 3.62
CA LEU A 281 7.83 -9.62 3.27
C LEU A 281 6.65 -9.88 2.34
N GLU A 282 5.50 -9.22 2.55
CA GLU A 282 4.32 -9.32 1.68
C GLU A 282 4.61 -8.82 0.25
N SER A 283 5.41 -7.75 0.13
CA SER A 283 5.77 -7.15 -1.16
C SER A 283 6.62 -8.07 -2.06
N VAL A 284 7.43 -8.95 -1.46
CA VAL A 284 8.35 -9.86 -2.17
C VAL A 284 7.62 -11.08 -2.77
N LEU A 285 6.37 -11.33 -2.38
CA LEU A 285 5.58 -12.46 -2.89
C LEU A 285 5.14 -12.23 -4.34
N ASP A 286 5.43 -13.18 -5.22
CA ASP A 286 4.78 -13.32 -6.53
C ASP A 286 3.35 -13.89 -6.40
N ALA A 287 2.62 -13.96 -7.52
CA ALA A 287 1.24 -14.41 -7.54
C ALA A 287 1.04 -15.84 -6.97
N SER A 288 1.98 -16.76 -7.18
CA SER A 288 1.87 -18.13 -6.66
C SER A 288 2.11 -18.18 -5.15
N MET A 289 3.11 -17.42 -4.68
CA MET A 289 3.48 -17.31 -3.28
C MET A 289 2.40 -16.59 -2.46
N ARG A 290 1.73 -15.56 -3.02
CA ARG A 290 0.59 -14.87 -2.37
C ARG A 290 -0.58 -15.80 -2.10
N VAL A 291 -0.87 -16.75 -3.00
CA VAL A 291 -1.92 -17.75 -2.76
C VAL A 291 -1.50 -18.71 -1.65
N ARG A 292 -0.25 -19.17 -1.67
CA ARG A 292 0.30 -20.11 -0.68
C ARG A 292 0.34 -19.55 0.73
N PHE A 293 0.91 -18.36 0.92
CA PHE A 293 1.12 -17.73 2.24
C PHE A 293 -0.08 -16.90 2.73
N ARG A 294 -1.22 -16.94 2.02
CA ARG A 294 -2.41 -16.16 2.36
C ARG A 294 -2.87 -16.30 3.83
N PRO A 295 -2.98 -17.52 4.42
CA PRO A 295 -3.41 -17.63 5.82
C PRO A 295 -2.36 -17.10 6.81
N GLU A 296 -1.07 -17.28 6.51
CA GLU A 296 0.07 -16.82 7.31
C GLU A 296 0.11 -15.28 7.41
N PHE A 297 -0.06 -14.57 6.30
CA PHE A 297 -0.15 -13.10 6.29
C PHE A 297 -1.45 -12.59 6.91
N ALA A 298 -2.59 -13.25 6.64
CA ALA A 298 -3.85 -12.89 7.27
C ALA A 298 -3.81 -13.04 8.80
N ASP A 299 -2.96 -13.91 9.34
CA ASP A 299 -2.70 -13.98 10.79
C ASP A 299 -1.86 -12.81 11.30
N LEU A 300 -0.74 -12.48 10.64
CA LEU A 300 0.09 -11.32 11.01
C LEU A 300 -0.70 -10.01 10.91
N GLN A 301 -1.52 -9.81 9.87
CA GLN A 301 -2.38 -8.64 9.71
C GLN A 301 -3.47 -8.56 10.81
N ARG A 302 -4.07 -9.69 11.22
CA ARG A 302 -5.02 -9.72 12.36
C ARG A 302 -4.33 -9.39 13.69
N LYS A 303 -3.10 -9.89 13.90
CA LYS A 303 -2.25 -9.57 15.06
C LYS A 303 -1.89 -8.07 15.09
N ALA A 304 -1.50 -7.51 13.95
CA ALA A 304 -1.26 -6.07 13.78
C ALA A 304 -2.47 -5.23 14.21
N PHE A 305 -3.63 -5.50 13.62
CA PHE A 305 -4.87 -4.78 13.91
C PHE A 305 -5.31 -4.90 15.37
N SER A 306 -5.16 -6.09 15.97
CA SER A 306 -5.46 -6.35 17.38
C SER A 306 -4.62 -5.48 18.31
N LEU A 307 -3.29 -5.44 18.08
CA LEU A 307 -2.38 -4.71 18.94
C LEU A 307 -2.45 -3.19 18.73
N ASP A 308 -2.53 -2.71 17.48
CA ASP A 308 -2.83 -1.30 17.16
C ASP A 308 -4.09 -0.83 17.88
N SER A 309 -5.15 -1.65 17.86
CA SER A 309 -6.40 -1.35 18.55
C SER A 309 -6.25 -1.28 20.09
N LYS A 310 -5.39 -2.12 20.69
CA LYS A 310 -5.09 -2.07 22.14
C LYS A 310 -4.32 -0.78 22.48
N ILE A 311 -3.27 -0.48 21.74
CA ILE A 311 -2.40 0.69 21.93
C ILE A 311 -3.21 1.98 21.76
N ALA A 312 -3.93 2.14 20.64
CA ALA A 312 -4.72 3.34 20.35
C ALA A 312 -5.80 3.62 21.41
N ARG A 313 -6.51 2.58 21.90
CA ARG A 313 -7.47 2.74 23.00
C ARG A 313 -6.82 3.18 24.31
N SER A 314 -5.64 2.64 24.64
CA SER A 314 -4.88 3.04 25.83
C SER A 314 -4.41 4.49 25.74
N ILE A 315 -3.80 4.90 24.62
CA ILE A 315 -3.37 6.29 24.40
C ILE A 315 -4.57 7.25 24.48
N ALA A 316 -5.71 6.90 23.87
CA ALA A 316 -6.92 7.71 23.94
C ALA A 316 -7.52 7.81 25.37
N SER A 317 -7.45 6.74 26.17
CA SER A 317 -7.96 6.75 27.54
C SER A 317 -7.03 7.55 28.48
N SER A 318 -5.71 7.36 28.38
CA SER A 318 -4.70 8.06 29.17
C SER A 318 -4.65 9.55 28.84
N THR A 319 -4.75 9.95 27.57
CA THR A 319 -4.84 11.37 27.18
C THR A 319 -6.15 12.02 27.65
N LYS A 320 -7.27 11.31 27.63
CA LYS A 320 -8.54 11.78 28.22
C LYS A 320 -8.43 11.96 29.74
N TYR A 321 -7.77 11.04 30.43
CA TYR A 321 -7.54 11.10 31.87
C TYR A 321 -6.63 12.28 32.25
N ARG A 322 -5.49 12.44 31.58
CA ARG A 322 -4.57 13.59 31.75
C ARG A 322 -5.28 14.93 31.54
N ARG A 323 -6.04 15.09 30.46
CA ARG A 323 -6.86 16.30 30.21
C ARG A 323 -7.92 16.56 31.28
N HIS A 324 -8.41 15.53 31.96
CA HIS A 324 -9.34 15.68 33.08
C HIS A 324 -8.60 16.15 34.35
N GLU A 325 -7.44 15.59 34.66
CA GLU A 325 -6.60 16.04 35.78
C GLU A 325 -6.10 17.49 35.59
N GLU A 326 -5.63 17.86 34.40
CA GLU A 326 -5.22 19.23 34.06
C GLU A 326 -6.39 20.24 34.27
N LYS A 327 -7.60 19.89 33.81
CA LYS A 327 -8.81 20.71 34.01
C LYS A 327 -9.24 20.77 35.48
N LEU A 328 -9.03 19.72 36.25
CA LEU A 328 -9.32 19.72 37.68
C LEU A 328 -8.32 20.59 38.44
N ALA A 329 -7.02 20.44 38.18
CA ALA A 329 -5.96 21.23 38.79
C ALA A 329 -6.19 22.74 38.57
N LEU A 330 -6.55 23.14 37.34
CA LEU A 330 -6.91 24.52 37.03
C LEU A 330 -8.11 25.02 37.86
N LYS A 331 -9.15 24.20 38.04
CA LYS A 331 -10.33 24.56 38.86
C LYS A 331 -10.01 24.64 40.35
N LEU A 332 -9.14 23.78 40.87
CA LEU A 332 -8.69 23.82 42.26
C LEU A 332 -7.86 25.08 42.51
N ALA A 333 -6.92 25.43 41.62
CA ALA A 333 -6.15 26.67 41.70
C ALA A 333 -7.04 27.93 41.63
N GLN A 334 -8.07 27.93 40.77
CA GLN A 334 -9.06 29.01 40.72
C GLN A 334 -9.86 29.14 42.03
N PHE A 335 -10.28 28.02 42.61
CA PHE A 335 -11.00 28.01 43.88
C PHE A 335 -10.11 28.44 45.06
N GLU A 336 -8.84 28.04 45.07
CA GLU A 336 -7.85 28.49 46.05
C GLU A 336 -7.57 30.00 45.96
N ALA A 337 -7.42 30.53 44.75
CA ALA A 337 -7.27 31.97 44.54
C ALA A 337 -8.49 32.76 45.00
N TRP A 338 -9.71 32.24 44.74
CA TRP A 338 -10.95 32.81 45.23
C TRP A 338 -11.04 32.76 46.77
N LEU A 339 -10.68 31.63 47.39
CA LEU A 339 -10.63 31.51 48.86
C LEU A 339 -9.66 32.52 49.48
N LYS A 340 -8.49 32.74 48.88
CA LYS A 340 -7.53 33.72 49.35
C LYS A 340 -8.09 35.15 49.27
N ALA A 341 -8.64 35.54 48.13
CA ALA A 341 -9.27 36.85 47.98
C ALA A 341 -10.42 37.05 48.99
N MET A 342 -11.20 35.99 49.24
CA MET A 342 -12.27 35.99 50.23
C MET A 342 -11.75 36.10 51.68
N GLU A 343 -10.63 35.46 52.02
CA GLU A 343 -9.94 35.60 53.32
C GLU A 343 -9.42 37.04 53.53
N ASP A 344 -8.84 37.63 52.49
CA ASP A 344 -8.35 39.02 52.47
C ASP A 344 -9.52 40.02 52.61
N ASP A 345 -10.59 39.87 51.81
CA ASP A 345 -11.80 40.71 51.83
C ASP A 345 -12.51 40.67 53.18
N VAL A 346 -12.71 39.48 53.77
CA VAL A 346 -13.31 39.36 55.12
C VAL A 346 -12.45 40.06 56.16
N THR A 347 -11.12 39.91 56.08
CA THR A 347 -10.20 40.54 57.04
C THR A 347 -10.17 42.07 56.88
N MET A 348 -10.25 42.57 55.64
CA MET A 348 -10.40 44.01 55.37
C MET A 348 -11.72 44.53 55.92
N VAL A 349 -12.86 43.89 55.63
CA VAL A 349 -14.18 44.35 56.08
C VAL A 349 -14.34 44.24 57.59
N GLU A 350 -13.80 43.21 58.25
CA GLU A 350 -13.75 43.12 59.71
C GLU A 350 -12.89 44.22 60.37
N SER A 351 -11.96 44.84 59.64
CA SER A 351 -11.17 45.99 60.11
C SER A 351 -11.83 47.36 59.90
N MET A 352 -12.96 47.43 59.18
CA MET A 352 -13.70 48.68 58.97
C MET A 352 -14.43 49.13 60.24
N PRO A 353 -14.72 50.44 60.40
CA PRO A 353 -15.56 50.94 61.48
C PRO A 353 -16.97 50.32 61.44
N ALA A 354 -17.52 50.00 62.60
CA ALA A 354 -18.86 49.45 62.72
C ALA A 354 -19.92 50.43 62.21
N GLY A 355 -20.72 50.00 61.22
CA GLY A 355 -21.72 50.83 60.56
C GLY A 355 -22.41 50.11 59.40
N GLU A 356 -23.40 50.78 58.80
CA GLU A 356 -24.25 50.23 57.74
C GLU A 356 -23.44 49.71 56.53
N GLU A 357 -22.39 50.41 56.12
CA GLU A 357 -21.52 49.98 55.03
C GLU A 357 -20.78 48.66 55.32
N GLN A 358 -20.31 48.46 56.56
CA GLN A 358 -19.66 47.21 56.97
C GLN A 358 -20.68 46.05 56.91
N THR A 359 -21.89 46.26 57.44
CA THR A 359 -22.97 45.27 57.40
C THR A 359 -23.34 44.89 55.97
N ILE A 360 -23.51 45.87 55.06
CA ILE A 360 -23.81 45.62 53.65
C ILE A 360 -22.71 44.79 52.98
N ARG A 361 -21.43 45.12 53.22
CA ARG A 361 -20.30 44.36 52.67
C ARG A 361 -20.26 42.94 53.24
N LEU A 362 -20.49 42.74 54.54
CA LEU A 362 -20.55 41.40 55.16
C LEU A 362 -21.70 40.55 54.59
N VAL A 363 -22.87 41.13 54.33
CA VAL A 363 -24.00 40.46 53.64
C VAL A 363 -23.62 40.01 52.23
N GLN A 364 -22.96 40.88 51.45
CA GLN A 364 -22.48 40.56 50.11
C GLN A 364 -21.44 39.42 50.13
N LEU A 365 -20.51 39.47 51.08
CA LEU A 365 -19.49 38.44 51.29
C LEU A 365 -20.12 37.09 51.69
N LEU A 366 -21.11 37.09 52.59
CA LEU A 366 -21.86 35.88 52.96
C LEU A 366 -22.62 35.28 51.77
N SER A 367 -23.30 36.11 50.97
CA SER A 367 -23.99 35.68 49.74
C SER A 367 -23.02 35.05 48.72
N SER A 368 -21.87 35.68 48.50
CA SER A 368 -20.78 35.17 47.66
C SER A 368 -20.29 33.79 48.14
N CYS A 369 -20.07 33.63 49.45
CA CYS A 369 -19.70 32.35 50.05
C CYS A 369 -20.79 31.27 49.92
N MET A 370 -22.06 31.61 50.12
CA MET A 370 -23.18 30.67 49.98
C MET A 370 -23.32 30.16 48.54
N SER A 371 -23.05 31.01 47.52
CA SER A 371 -23.08 30.58 46.12
C SER A 371 -22.10 29.43 45.79
N HIS A 372 -20.98 29.33 46.52
CA HIS A 372 -19.97 28.30 46.35
C HIS A 372 -20.24 27.00 47.14
N GLN A 373 -21.25 26.96 48.01
CA GLN A 373 -21.54 25.80 48.87
C GLN A 373 -21.76 24.50 48.07
N ARG A 374 -22.41 24.59 46.90
CA ARG A 374 -22.65 23.44 46.00
C ARG A 374 -21.37 22.94 45.31
N LEU A 375 -20.34 23.78 45.15
CA LEU A 375 -19.04 23.37 44.63
C LEU A 375 -18.28 22.58 45.70
N VAL A 376 -18.22 23.11 46.93
CA VAL A 376 -17.54 22.48 48.07
C VAL A 376 -18.11 21.09 48.35
N GLY A 377 -19.44 20.96 48.44
CA GLY A 377 -20.10 19.65 48.63
C GLY A 377 -19.92 18.64 47.47
N LYS A 378 -19.37 19.07 46.32
CA LYS A 378 -18.88 18.15 45.26
C LYS A 378 -17.40 17.81 45.44
N LEU A 379 -16.57 18.78 45.86
CA LEU A 379 -15.13 18.58 46.12
C LEU A 379 -14.90 17.59 47.27
N GLU A 380 -15.67 17.64 48.35
CA GLU A 380 -15.58 16.69 49.47
C GLU A 380 -15.83 15.23 49.06
N ARG A 381 -16.62 15.01 48.00
CA ARG A 381 -16.97 13.69 47.47
C ARG A 381 -16.06 13.24 46.32
N LEU A 382 -15.10 14.08 45.93
CA LEU A 382 -14.22 13.84 44.80
C LEU A 382 -13.07 12.91 45.23
N ASN A 383 -12.97 11.73 44.61
CA ASN A 383 -11.87 10.81 44.87
C ASN A 383 -10.72 11.07 43.88
N VAL A 384 -9.64 11.69 44.34
CA VAL A 384 -8.48 12.14 43.54
C VAL A 384 -7.18 11.95 44.30
N GLN A 385 -6.05 11.89 43.59
CA GLN A 385 -4.73 11.66 44.20
C GLN A 385 -4.38 12.73 45.26
N ASN A 386 -4.61 14.02 44.95
CA ASN A 386 -4.33 15.14 45.86
C ASN A 386 -5.48 15.40 46.87
N ARG A 387 -6.03 14.34 47.49
CA ARG A 387 -7.20 14.44 48.37
C ARG A 387 -6.98 15.40 49.55
N ASP A 388 -5.79 15.38 50.16
CA ASP A 388 -5.49 16.20 51.34
C ASP A 388 -5.52 17.70 51.04
N HIS A 389 -5.02 18.11 49.87
CA HIS A 389 -5.12 19.49 49.40
C HIS A 389 -6.58 19.91 49.16
N VAL A 390 -7.40 19.04 48.56
CA VAL A 390 -8.84 19.30 48.39
C VAL A 390 -9.55 19.46 49.74
N VAL A 391 -9.20 18.64 50.74
CA VAL A 391 -9.73 18.75 52.11
C VAL A 391 -9.30 20.08 52.77
N GLN A 392 -8.04 20.51 52.62
CA GLN A 392 -7.56 21.81 53.14
C GLN A 392 -8.34 23.00 52.55
N LEU A 393 -8.61 22.99 51.24
CA LEU A 393 -9.44 24.03 50.60
C LEU A 393 -10.87 24.04 51.13
N CYS A 394 -11.47 22.86 51.36
CA CYS A 394 -12.80 22.77 51.98
C CYS A 394 -12.79 23.29 53.44
N GLN A 395 -11.76 22.98 54.22
CA GLN A 395 -11.61 23.49 55.60
C GLN A 395 -11.49 25.03 55.63
N ARG A 396 -10.69 25.63 54.73
CA ARG A 396 -10.59 27.09 54.59
C ARG A 396 -11.95 27.72 54.28
N TYR A 397 -12.71 27.15 53.35
CA TYR A 397 -14.08 27.59 53.07
C TYR A 397 -14.99 27.59 54.31
N TYR A 398 -14.99 26.50 55.09
CA TYR A 398 -15.79 26.43 56.31
C TYR A 398 -15.33 27.40 57.39
N ALA A 399 -14.03 27.69 57.49
CA ALA A 399 -13.50 28.71 58.38
C ALA A 399 -14.05 30.11 58.03
N ILE A 400 -13.99 30.51 56.75
CA ILE A 400 -14.56 31.77 56.25
C ILE A 400 -16.07 31.84 56.52
N MET A 401 -16.82 30.78 56.16
CA MET A 401 -18.26 30.70 56.41
C MET A 401 -18.59 30.83 57.91
N SER A 402 -17.77 30.24 58.78
CA SER A 402 -17.95 30.34 60.24
C SER A 402 -17.61 31.72 60.80
N ARG A 403 -16.70 32.49 60.17
CA ARG A 403 -16.43 33.90 60.52
C ARG A 403 -17.64 34.76 60.15
N LEU A 404 -18.06 34.70 58.89
CA LEU A 404 -19.17 35.52 58.36
C LEU A 404 -20.49 35.31 59.14
N ARG A 405 -20.80 34.07 59.54
CA ARG A 405 -22.01 33.76 60.32
C ARG A 405 -22.00 34.27 61.77
N ARG A 406 -20.83 34.62 62.35
CA ARG A 406 -20.77 35.16 63.73
C ARG A 406 -21.35 36.58 63.84
N HIS A 407 -21.45 37.30 62.74
CA HIS A 407 -21.93 38.67 62.69
C HIS A 407 -23.47 38.79 62.73
N ASN A 408 -24.19 37.69 63.05
CA ASN A 408 -25.66 37.63 63.21
C ASN A 408 -26.45 38.33 62.08
N ILE A 409 -25.99 38.14 60.85
CA ILE A 409 -26.61 38.68 59.65
C ILE A 409 -27.95 37.97 59.43
N GLU A 410 -29.06 38.71 59.44
CA GLU A 410 -30.39 38.14 59.18
C GLU A 410 -30.48 37.55 57.77
N GLU A 411 -30.71 36.24 57.67
CA GLU A 411 -30.90 35.52 56.39
C GLU A 411 -32.13 36.03 55.59
N GLY A 412 -32.99 36.85 56.20
CA GLY A 412 -34.22 37.39 55.59
C GLY A 412 -34.03 38.46 54.51
N SER A 413 -32.81 38.98 54.32
CA SER A 413 -32.51 40.02 53.31
C SER A 413 -31.85 39.49 52.02
N LEU A 414 -31.89 38.18 51.79
CA LEU A 414 -31.43 37.56 50.54
C LEU A 414 -32.49 37.68 49.43
N PRO A 415 -32.24 38.41 48.32
CA PRO A 415 -33.17 38.45 47.20
C PRO A 415 -33.15 37.09 46.48
N LEU A 416 -34.26 36.36 46.57
CA LEU A 416 -34.53 35.20 45.74
C LEU A 416 -34.31 35.58 44.26
N HIS A 417 -33.36 34.92 43.61
CA HIS A 417 -33.01 35.17 42.21
C HIS A 417 -34.18 34.88 41.26
N VAL A 418 -34.95 35.92 40.93
CA VAL A 418 -35.76 35.95 39.70
C VAL A 418 -34.87 36.51 38.58
N ARG A 419 -34.70 35.72 37.51
CA ARG A 419 -33.92 36.11 36.33
C ARG A 419 -34.66 37.18 35.52
N THR A 420 -34.16 38.43 35.48
CA THR A 420 -34.22 39.30 34.28
C THR A 420 -33.37 40.58 34.37
N LEU A 421 -32.75 40.98 33.23
CA LEU A 421 -32.34 42.34 32.79
C LEU A 421 -31.31 43.12 33.66
N VAL A 422 -30.00 43.17 33.36
CA VAL A 422 -29.28 43.91 32.26
C VAL A 422 -29.39 45.45 32.33
N GLN A 423 -28.21 46.12 32.31
CA GLN A 423 -27.90 47.59 32.30
C GLN A 423 -28.13 48.33 33.66
N ALA A 424 -27.25 49.22 34.16
CA ALA A 424 -25.93 49.74 33.76
C ALA A 424 -25.26 50.50 34.96
N ALA A 425 -23.95 50.78 35.07
CA ALA A 425 -22.78 50.36 34.28
C ALA A 425 -21.52 49.96 35.13
N PRO A 426 -20.45 50.77 35.43
CA PRO A 426 -19.10 50.16 35.45
C PRO A 426 -18.15 50.44 36.64
N THR A 427 -17.38 49.42 37.01
CA THR A 427 -15.98 49.57 37.47
C THR A 427 -15.12 48.39 36.97
N GLN A 428 -13.80 48.60 36.86
CA GLN A 428 -12.95 47.84 35.95
C GLN A 428 -12.41 46.52 36.53
N SER A 429 -12.68 45.40 35.85
CA SER A 429 -11.68 44.34 35.54
C SER A 429 -12.34 43.23 34.70
N GLN A 430 -12.37 43.40 33.37
CA GLN A 430 -12.88 42.35 32.47
C GLN A 430 -11.82 41.28 32.18
N VAL A 431 -12.03 40.07 32.69
CA VAL A 431 -11.58 38.84 32.01
C VAL A 431 -12.83 38.17 31.44
N LYS A 432 -12.98 38.21 30.11
CA LYS A 432 -14.19 37.76 29.43
C LYS A 432 -14.27 36.24 29.40
N PHE A 433 -15.30 35.66 30.02
CA PHE A 433 -15.75 34.31 29.72
C PHE A 433 -16.58 34.30 28.45
N LEU A 434 -16.21 33.43 27.50
CA LEU A 434 -17.05 33.01 26.37
C LEU A 434 -17.29 31.51 26.49
N PHE A 435 -18.47 31.12 26.97
CA PHE A 435 -19.02 29.80 26.67
C PHE A 435 -19.72 29.90 25.32
N ARG A 436 -19.31 29.04 24.37
CA ARG A 436 -20.05 28.77 23.15
C ARG A 436 -20.42 27.29 23.19
N GLU A 437 -21.72 27.00 23.13
CA GLU A 437 -22.22 25.62 23.10
C GLU A 437 -21.91 24.97 21.75
N GLN A 438 -21.33 23.77 21.81
CA GLN A 438 -21.47 22.65 20.88
C GLN A 438 -21.38 21.36 21.71
#